data_AF-A0A956Q4U6-F1
#
_entry.id   AF-A0A956Q4U6-F1
#
_cell.length_a   1.000
_cell.length_b   1.000
_cell.length_c   1.000
_cell.angle_alpha   90.00
_cell.angle_beta   90.00
_cell.angle_gamma   90.00
#
_symmetry.space_group_name_H-M   'P 1'
#
loop_
_entity.id
_entity.type
_entity.pdbx_description
1 polymer ?
#
loop_
_entity_poly.entity_id
_entity_poly.type
_entity_poly.pdbx_seq_one_letter_code
_entity_poly.pdbx_strand_id
1 'polypeptide(L)'
;QQTLAIHKRHLVAFGETVPFVPAEWFSWLVNQLFGLPYQPTFNAGALNQPGISYRGHRIGAFICFEAIYPSLSHIYRHNGVDVLVTVSNLGWFHHNRMLGRQFLGINRIRATEAGLPLILAVNSGPSAYIDGTGKIIKQSPPAVAAVLPYDNSLLP
;
A
#
# COMPACT_ATOMS: atom_id res chain seq x y z
N GLN A 1 -26.07 3.39 -3.49
CA GLN A 1 -24.87 4.25 -3.55
C GLN A 1 -23.70 3.37 -3.95
N GLN A 2 -22.95 3.74 -4.98
CA GLN A 2 -21.80 2.96 -5.43
C GLN A 2 -20.65 3.19 -4.45
N THR A 3 -20.18 2.15 -3.78
CA THR A 3 -19.05 2.26 -2.84
C THR A 3 -17.79 2.61 -3.63
N LEU A 4 -17.16 3.74 -3.32
CA LEU A 4 -15.83 4.10 -3.81
C LEU A 4 -14.81 3.21 -3.11
N ALA A 5 -14.34 2.15 -3.78
CA ALA A 5 -13.40 1.20 -3.21
C ALA A 5 -12.27 0.86 -4.19
N ILE A 6 -11.08 0.63 -3.64
CA ILE A 6 -9.93 0.04 -4.34
C ILE A 6 -9.65 -1.31 -3.68
N HIS A 7 -9.69 -2.38 -4.47
CA HIS A 7 -9.38 -3.73 -4.05
C HIS A 7 -7.91 -4.04 -4.33
N LYS A 8 -7.22 -4.68 -3.37
CA LYS A 8 -5.82 -5.08 -3.50
C LYS A 8 -5.64 -6.06 -4.66
N ARG A 9 -4.69 -5.78 -5.55
CA ARG A 9 -4.47 -6.52 -6.81
C ARG A 9 -3.34 -7.54 -6.67
N HIS A 10 -2.24 -7.14 -6.04
CA HIS A 10 -1.11 -8.03 -5.80
C HIS A 10 -1.19 -8.56 -4.36
N LEU A 11 -1.67 -9.80 -4.23
CA LEU A 11 -1.76 -10.50 -2.96
C LEU A 11 -0.41 -11.07 -2.56
N VAL A 12 -0.11 -11.03 -1.27
CA VAL A 12 1.09 -11.64 -0.70
C VAL A 12 0.90 -13.16 -0.68
N ALA A 13 1.81 -13.88 -1.33
CA ALA A 13 1.81 -15.35 -1.31
C ALA A 13 1.93 -15.86 0.12
N PHE A 14 1.15 -16.89 0.44
CA PHE A 14 0.96 -17.51 1.75
C PHE A 14 0.44 -16.60 2.86
N GLY A 15 0.41 -15.28 2.69
CA GLY A 15 -0.26 -14.36 3.62
C GLY A 15 -1.74 -14.15 3.27
N GLU A 16 -2.02 -13.97 1.99
CA GLU A 16 -3.33 -13.57 1.49
C GLU A 16 -3.89 -14.55 0.43
N THR A 17 -3.01 -15.30 -0.22
CA THR A 17 -3.36 -16.30 -1.24
C THR A 17 -2.37 -17.48 -1.21
N VAL A 18 -2.78 -18.66 -1.65
CA VAL A 18 -1.89 -19.84 -1.77
C VAL A 18 -1.60 -20.07 -3.25
N PRO A 19 -0.33 -19.94 -3.69
CA PRO A 19 0.01 -20.18 -5.08
C PRO A 19 0.22 -21.69 -5.35
N PHE A 20 -0.04 -22.10 -6.60
CA PHE A 20 0.31 -23.41 -7.18
C PHE A 20 -0.38 -24.66 -6.62
N VAL A 21 -1.07 -24.58 -5.49
CA VAL A 21 -1.80 -25.70 -4.88
C VAL A 21 -3.20 -25.27 -4.42
N PRO A 22 -4.16 -26.21 -4.28
CA PRO A 22 -5.46 -25.88 -3.71
C PRO A 22 -5.32 -25.32 -2.30
N ALA A 23 -5.95 -24.16 -2.05
CA ALA A 23 -5.85 -23.46 -0.78
C ALA A 23 -6.37 -24.31 0.40
N GLU A 24 -7.43 -25.10 0.19
CA GLU A 24 -7.99 -26.00 1.20
C GLU A 24 -7.02 -27.09 1.64
N TRP A 25 -6.31 -27.70 0.67
CA TRP A 25 -5.30 -28.71 0.95
C TRP A 25 -4.13 -28.13 1.75
N PHE A 26 -3.63 -26.97 1.33
CA PHE A 26 -2.53 -26.31 2.05
C PHE A 26 -2.96 -25.88 3.46
N SER A 27 -4.20 -25.38 3.60
CA SER A 27 -4.78 -25.01 4.89
C SER A 27 -4.92 -26.21 5.84
N TRP A 28 -5.39 -27.34 5.32
CA TRP A 28 -5.41 -28.60 6.06
C TRP A 28 -4.00 -29.02 6.48
N LEU A 29 -3.01 -28.96 5.58
CA LEU A 29 -1.63 -29.33 5.89
C LEU A 29 -1.03 -28.45 6.99
N VAL A 30 -1.21 -27.13 6.91
CA VAL A 30 -0.72 -26.19 7.92
C VAL A 30 -1.40 -26.45 9.27
N ASN A 31 -2.70 -26.76 9.28
CA ASN A 31 -3.41 -27.13 10.49
C ASN A 31 -2.84 -28.43 11.10
N GLN A 32 -2.62 -29.46 10.29
CA GLN A 32 -2.08 -30.74 10.76
C GLN A 32 -0.65 -30.63 11.30
N LEU A 33 0.20 -29.81 10.67
CA LEU A 33 1.61 -29.69 11.05
C LEU A 33 1.84 -28.71 12.22
N PHE A 34 1.04 -27.64 12.30
CA PHE A 34 1.31 -26.52 13.22
C PHE A 34 0.15 -26.18 14.16
N GLY A 35 -1.02 -26.82 14.01
CA GLY A 35 -2.22 -26.54 14.81
C GLY A 35 -2.82 -25.15 14.56
N LEU A 36 -2.48 -24.50 13.44
CA LEU A 36 -2.89 -23.13 13.14
C LEU A 36 -4.12 -23.12 12.22
N PRO A 37 -5.20 -22.38 12.55
CA PRO A 37 -6.29 -22.12 11.62
C PRO A 37 -5.79 -21.17 10.53
N TYR A 38 -5.32 -21.74 9.42
CA TYR A 38 -4.84 -21.00 8.26
C TYR A 38 -5.93 -20.98 7.18
N GLN A 39 -6.34 -19.78 6.74
CA GLN A 39 -7.34 -19.61 5.69
C GLN A 39 -7.03 -18.35 4.86
N PRO A 40 -6.35 -18.49 3.72
CA PRO A 40 -6.13 -17.39 2.80
C PRO A 40 -7.36 -17.24 1.90
N THR A 41 -8.16 -16.21 2.15
CA THR A 41 -9.52 -16.06 1.58
C THR A 41 -9.66 -14.85 0.66
N PHE A 42 -8.58 -14.12 0.39
CA PHE A 42 -8.67 -12.90 -0.40
C PHE A 42 -8.69 -13.17 -1.90
N ASN A 43 -9.58 -12.48 -2.59
CA ASN A 43 -9.61 -12.40 -4.05
C ASN A 43 -8.88 -11.13 -4.50
N ALA A 44 -8.05 -11.26 -5.53
CA ALA A 44 -7.36 -10.14 -6.14
C ALA A 44 -8.37 -9.20 -6.83
N GLY A 45 -8.19 -7.90 -6.63
CA GLY A 45 -8.87 -6.86 -7.40
C GLY A 45 -8.35 -6.76 -8.83
N ALA A 46 -9.16 -6.18 -9.72
CA ALA A 46 -8.77 -6.00 -11.12
C ALA A 46 -7.52 -5.08 -11.24
N LEU A 47 -6.60 -5.43 -12.14
CA LEU A 47 -5.35 -4.68 -12.31
C LEU A 47 -5.61 -3.22 -12.70
N ASN A 48 -6.48 -2.97 -13.67
CA ASN A 48 -6.79 -1.62 -14.18
C ASN A 48 -7.98 -0.95 -13.47
N GLN A 49 -8.08 -1.09 -12.15
CA GLN A 49 -9.09 -0.34 -11.38
C GLN A 49 -8.86 1.17 -11.53
N PRO A 50 -9.90 1.95 -11.90
CA PRO A 50 -9.81 3.41 -11.91
C PRO A 50 -9.57 3.92 -10.48
N GLY A 51 -8.85 5.03 -10.35
CA GLY A 51 -8.74 5.71 -9.06
C GLY A 51 -10.11 6.14 -8.53
N ILE A 52 -10.22 6.38 -7.22
CA ILE A 52 -11.45 6.87 -6.61
C ILE A 52 -11.53 8.40 -6.75
N SER A 53 -12.72 8.92 -7.03
CA SER A 53 -12.94 10.36 -7.09
C SER A 53 -13.37 10.89 -5.71
N TYR A 54 -12.65 11.87 -5.18
CA TYR A 54 -12.96 12.50 -3.91
C TYR A 54 -12.68 14.00 -3.99
N ARG A 55 -13.70 14.83 -3.71
CA ARG A 55 -13.62 16.30 -3.72
C ARG A 55 -12.96 16.89 -4.99
N GLY A 56 -13.28 16.33 -6.16
CA GLY A 56 -12.74 16.80 -7.44
C GLY A 56 -11.36 16.26 -7.81
N HIS A 57 -10.72 15.46 -6.94
CA HIS A 57 -9.45 14.79 -7.22
C HIS A 57 -9.64 13.29 -7.45
N ARG A 58 -8.83 12.73 -8.34
CA ARG A 58 -8.69 11.29 -8.54
C ARG A 58 -7.55 10.77 -7.71
N ILE A 59 -7.84 9.76 -6.88
CA ILE A 59 -6.90 9.14 -5.95
C ILE A 59 -6.57 7.72 -6.42
N GLY A 60 -5.29 7.46 -6.64
CA GLY A 60 -4.76 6.11 -6.84
C GLY A 60 -4.23 5.58 -5.51
N ALA A 61 -4.37 4.27 -5.26
CA ALA A 61 -3.91 3.68 -4.01
C ALA A 61 -3.08 2.41 -4.20
N PHE A 62 -2.02 2.29 -3.40
CA PHE A 62 -1.26 1.06 -3.20
C PHE A 62 -1.61 0.50 -1.83
N ILE A 63 -1.93 -0.80 -1.76
CA ILE A 63 -2.17 -1.47 -0.49
C ILE A 63 -0.94 -2.31 -0.15
N CYS A 64 -0.24 -1.91 0.92
CA CYS A 64 0.90 -2.60 1.50
C CYS A 64 1.97 -2.95 0.44
N PHE A 65 2.08 -4.24 0.10
CA PHE A 65 3.07 -4.80 -0.80
C PHE A 65 2.99 -4.24 -2.23
N GLU A 66 1.84 -3.70 -2.65
CA GLU A 66 1.65 -3.19 -4.01
C GLU A 66 2.60 -2.06 -4.40
N ALA A 67 3.10 -1.28 -3.44
CA ALA A 67 4.00 -0.15 -3.71
C ALA A 67 5.32 -0.59 -4.39
N ILE A 68 5.72 -1.86 -4.28
CA ILE A 68 6.94 -2.36 -4.92
C ILE A 68 6.76 -2.54 -6.44
N TYR A 69 5.52 -2.65 -6.94
CA TYR A 69 5.23 -2.92 -8.34
C TYR A 69 5.17 -1.62 -9.16
N PRO A 70 6.14 -1.34 -10.04
CA PRO A 70 6.18 -0.09 -10.80
C PRO A 70 5.02 0.01 -11.81
N SER A 71 4.50 -1.12 -12.28
CA SER A 71 3.37 -1.13 -13.22
C SER A 71 2.15 -0.36 -12.69
N LEU A 72 1.91 -0.38 -11.38
CA LEU A 72 0.75 0.28 -10.79
C LEU A 72 0.90 1.82 -10.78
N SER A 73 2.11 2.37 -10.57
CA SER A 73 2.31 3.83 -10.66
C SER A 73 2.05 4.33 -12.08
N HIS A 74 2.50 3.58 -13.09
CA HIS A 74 2.22 3.88 -14.50
C HIS A 74 0.73 3.81 -14.85
N ILE A 75 0.02 2.77 -14.38
CA ILE A 75 -1.43 2.62 -14.60
C ILE A 75 -2.17 3.82 -14.01
N TYR A 76 -1.85 4.21 -12.77
CA TYR A 76 -2.51 5.35 -12.14
C TYR A 76 -2.23 6.66 -12.85
N ARG A 77 -0.99 6.89 -13.29
CA ARG A 77 -0.66 8.08 -14.07
C ARG A 77 -1.44 8.13 -15.38
N HIS A 78 -1.53 7.01 -16.11
CA HIS A 78 -2.29 6.90 -17.35
C HIS A 78 -3.81 7.12 -17.13
N ASN A 79 -4.34 6.69 -15.98
CA ASN A 79 -5.75 6.87 -15.63
C ASN A 79 -6.08 8.30 -15.13
N GLY A 80 -5.11 9.23 -15.19
CA GLY A 80 -5.30 10.63 -14.82
C GLY A 80 -5.54 10.80 -13.32
N VAL A 81 -4.84 10.04 -12.49
CA VAL A 81 -4.82 10.25 -11.03
C VAL A 81 -4.03 11.52 -10.69
N ASP A 82 -4.51 12.26 -9.70
CA ASP A 82 -3.90 13.51 -9.22
C ASP A 82 -2.99 13.27 -8.00
N VAL A 83 -3.32 12.27 -7.18
CA VAL A 83 -2.59 11.95 -5.95
C VAL A 83 -2.55 10.44 -5.69
N LEU A 84 -1.41 9.97 -5.21
CA LEU A 84 -1.21 8.58 -4.80
C LEU A 84 -1.36 8.46 -3.27
N VAL A 85 -1.91 7.34 -2.83
CA VAL A 85 -2.02 7.00 -1.40
C VAL A 85 -1.48 5.59 -1.19
N THR A 86 -0.61 5.41 -0.21
CA THR A 86 -0.18 4.07 0.21
C THR A 86 -0.66 3.83 1.62
N VAL A 87 -1.40 2.75 1.82
CA VAL A 87 -1.81 2.29 3.16
C VAL A 87 -1.14 0.97 3.45
N SER A 88 -0.43 0.85 4.58
CA SER A 88 0.34 -0.35 4.90
C SER A 88 0.35 -0.68 6.39
N ASN A 89 0.48 -1.98 6.70
CA ASN A 89 0.73 -2.47 8.04
C ASN A 89 2.08 -3.20 8.09
N LEU A 90 3.08 -2.56 8.69
CA LEU A 90 4.42 -3.14 8.87
C LEU A 90 4.61 -3.83 10.24
N GLY A 91 3.54 -4.00 11.03
CA GLY A 91 3.60 -4.64 12.35
C GLY A 91 4.13 -6.09 12.31
N TRP A 92 3.91 -6.78 11.20
CA TRP A 92 4.42 -8.14 10.92
C TRP A 92 5.93 -8.29 11.04
N PHE A 93 6.67 -7.17 10.96
CA PHE A 93 8.13 -7.17 10.96
C PHE A 93 8.72 -6.66 12.28
N HIS A 94 7.98 -6.77 13.38
CA HIS A 94 8.46 -6.49 14.74
C HIS A 94 9.14 -5.11 14.89
N HIS A 95 8.57 -4.08 14.27
CA HIS A 95 9.11 -2.72 14.27
C HIS A 95 10.53 -2.61 13.67
N ASN A 96 10.90 -3.50 12.74
CA ASN A 96 12.18 -3.44 12.06
C ASN A 96 12.35 -2.10 11.32
N ARG A 97 13.23 -1.25 11.86
CA ARG A 97 13.49 0.10 11.37
C ARG A 97 14.13 0.12 9.98
N MET A 98 14.81 -0.95 9.57
CA MET A 98 15.36 -1.04 8.21
C MET A 98 14.26 -1.22 7.18
N LEU A 99 13.31 -2.11 7.46
CA LEU A 99 12.20 -2.34 6.54
C LEU A 99 11.32 -1.09 6.39
N GLY A 100 11.04 -0.38 7.49
CA GLY A 100 10.31 0.90 7.42
C GLY A 100 11.00 1.93 6.52
N ARG A 101 12.34 2.00 6.59
CA ARG A 101 13.14 2.89 5.72
C ARG A 101 13.12 2.44 4.25
N GLN A 102 13.23 1.15 4.00
CA GLN A 102 13.14 0.60 2.63
C GLN A 102 11.76 0.86 2.03
N PHE A 103 10.69 0.61 2.78
CA PHE A 103 9.32 0.83 2.32
C PHE A 103 9.04 2.32 2.04
N LEU A 104 9.53 3.22 2.89
CA LEU A 104 9.51 4.66 2.62
C LEU A 104 10.27 5.01 1.34
N GLY A 105 11.47 4.45 1.15
CA GLY A 105 12.28 4.63 -0.06
C GLY A 105 11.54 4.20 -1.33
N ILE A 106 10.91 3.04 -1.32
CA ILE A 106 10.10 2.54 -2.45
C ILE A 106 8.96 3.51 -2.77
N ASN A 107 8.26 4.00 -1.75
CA ASN A 107 7.16 4.95 -1.95
C ASN A 107 7.63 6.30 -2.52
N ARG A 108 8.83 6.76 -2.16
CA ARG A 108 9.45 7.94 -2.80
C ARG A 108 9.67 7.70 -4.29
N ILE A 109 10.20 6.53 -4.65
CA ILE A 109 10.40 6.14 -6.06
C ILE A 109 9.07 6.13 -6.82
N ARG A 110 8.00 5.58 -6.23
CA ARG A 110 6.66 5.58 -6.86
C ARG A 110 6.12 6.99 -7.11
N ALA A 111 6.33 7.93 -6.18
CA ALA A 111 5.96 9.33 -6.35
C ALA A 111 6.73 9.96 -7.52
N THR A 112 8.06 9.76 -7.57
CA THR A 112 8.93 10.26 -8.64
C THR A 112 8.55 9.70 -10.01
N GLU A 113 8.31 8.40 -10.13
CA GLU A 113 7.97 7.74 -11.39
C GLU A 113 6.64 8.22 -11.98
N ALA A 114 5.64 8.44 -11.12
CA ALA A 114 4.36 8.98 -11.55
C ALA A 114 4.40 10.49 -11.76
N GLY A 115 5.36 11.18 -11.16
CA GLY A 115 5.38 12.64 -11.06
C GLY A 115 4.21 13.18 -10.25
N LEU A 116 3.72 12.41 -9.26
CA LEU A 116 2.52 12.71 -8.48
C LEU A 116 2.85 12.75 -6.98
N PRO A 117 2.22 13.64 -6.20
CA PRO A 117 2.32 13.60 -4.75
C PRO A 117 1.81 12.26 -4.20
N LEU A 118 2.42 11.81 -3.11
CA LEU A 118 2.07 10.56 -2.43
C LEU A 118 1.89 10.75 -0.93
N ILE A 119 0.77 10.25 -0.41
CA ILE A 119 0.48 10.16 1.02
C ILE A 119 0.76 8.73 1.49
N LEU A 120 1.77 8.56 2.35
CA LEU A 120 2.13 7.28 2.91
C LEU A 120 1.59 7.17 4.35
N ALA A 121 0.65 6.26 4.57
CA ALA A 121 0.06 5.96 5.87
C ALA A 121 0.43 4.53 6.30
N VAL A 122 1.19 4.42 7.39
CA VAL A 122 1.73 3.14 7.87
C VAL A 122 1.51 2.99 9.37
N ASN A 123 0.97 1.85 9.80
CA ASN A 123 0.67 1.59 11.21
C ASN A 123 1.92 1.60 12.12
N SER A 124 2.90 0.74 11.83
CA SER A 124 4.10 0.54 12.68
C SER A 124 5.40 1.10 12.08
N GLY A 125 5.30 1.88 11.00
CA GLY A 125 6.42 2.44 10.24
C GLY A 125 6.32 3.96 10.09
N PRO A 126 7.23 4.59 9.35
CA PRO A 126 7.15 6.02 9.08
C PRO A 126 5.97 6.31 8.13
N SER A 127 5.06 7.18 8.56
CA SER A 127 4.07 7.82 7.68
C SER A 127 4.63 9.13 7.14
N ALA A 128 4.28 9.52 5.92
CA ALA A 128 4.89 10.68 5.28
C ALA A 128 4.01 11.35 4.21
N TYR A 129 4.26 12.63 3.99
CA TYR A 129 3.88 13.35 2.77
C TYR A 129 5.10 13.43 1.86
N ILE A 130 4.93 13.04 0.60
CA ILE A 130 5.99 12.98 -0.41
C ILE A 130 5.52 13.76 -1.65
N ASP A 131 6.35 14.65 -2.18
CA ASP A 131 6.03 15.36 -3.43
C ASP A 131 6.31 14.51 -4.68
N GLY A 132 5.89 15.01 -5.84
CA GLY A 132 6.10 14.33 -7.13
C GLY A 132 7.56 14.18 -7.57
N THR A 133 8.52 14.77 -6.85
CA THR A 133 9.96 14.54 -7.07
C THR A 133 10.51 13.42 -6.19
N GLY A 134 9.70 12.92 -5.24
CA GLY A 134 10.12 11.94 -4.24
C GLY A 134 10.77 12.59 -3.02
N LYS A 135 10.67 13.91 -2.84
CA LYS A 135 11.15 14.59 -1.62
C LYS A 135 10.13 14.37 -0.50
N ILE A 136 10.63 14.02 0.69
CA ILE A 136 9.81 13.94 1.89
C ILE A 136 9.53 15.37 2.35
N ILE A 137 8.25 15.75 2.36
CA ILE A 137 7.80 17.06 2.85
C ILE A 137 7.68 17.01 4.38
N LYS A 138 7.08 15.94 4.91
CA LYS A 138 6.87 15.73 6.35
C LYS A 138 6.83 14.24 6.65
N GLN A 139 7.29 13.84 7.83
CA GLN A 139 7.35 12.43 8.24
C GLN A 139 7.05 12.28 9.73
N SER A 140 6.34 11.21 10.10
CA SER A 140 6.15 10.81 11.49
C SER A 140 7.35 10.00 12.01
N PRO A 141 7.59 9.98 13.33
CA PRO A 141 8.41 8.96 13.95
C PRO A 141 7.84 7.56 13.66
N PRO A 142 8.69 6.54 13.42
CA PRO A 142 8.23 5.16 13.30
C PRO A 142 7.85 4.59 14.67
N ALA A 143 6.93 3.62 14.70
CA ALA A 143 6.56 2.87 15.90
C ALA A 143 6.02 3.72 17.08
N VAL A 144 5.49 4.91 16.80
CA VAL A 144 4.84 5.78 17.79
C VAL A 144 3.48 6.18 17.26
N ALA A 145 2.46 6.15 18.11
CA ALA A 145 1.14 6.67 17.76
C ALA A 145 1.26 8.17 17.44
N ALA A 146 0.94 8.56 16.22
CA ALA A 146 1.10 9.92 15.74
C ALA A 146 0.01 10.28 14.73
N VAL A 147 -0.33 11.57 14.69
CA VAL A 147 -1.09 12.17 13.60
C VAL A 147 -0.13 13.07 12.85
N LEU A 148 -0.10 12.96 11.52
CA LEU A 148 0.66 13.84 10.66
C LEU A 148 -0.31 14.87 10.07
N PRO A 149 -0.52 16.04 10.69
CA PRO A 149 -1.47 17.01 10.17
C PRO A 149 -0.94 17.56 8.84
N TYR A 150 -1.85 17.63 7.88
CA TYR A 150 -1.66 18.31 6.61
C TYR A 150 -2.04 19.79 6.76
N ASP A 151 -1.24 20.68 6.19
CA ASP A 151 -1.60 22.08 6.00
C ASP A 151 -1.39 22.46 4.52
N ASN A 152 -2.10 23.51 4.08
CA ASN A 152 -2.12 23.92 2.68
C ASN A 152 -0.78 24.46 2.14
N SER A 153 0.27 24.59 2.98
CA SER A 153 1.61 24.94 2.51
C SER A 153 2.41 23.75 1.97
N LEU A 154 1.86 22.53 2.09
CA LEU A 154 2.55 21.27 1.77
C LEU A 154 2.24 20.73 0.35
N LEU A 155 1.32 21.35 -0.41
CA LEU A 155 1.18 21.12 -1.87
C LEU A 155 1.55 22.42 -2.62
N PRO A 156 2.26 22.34 -3.74
CA PRO A 156 2.40 23.48 -4.66
C PRO A 156 1.08 23.84 -5.34
#